data_AF-A0A920EGX7-F1
#
_entry.id   AF-A0A920EGX7-F1
#
_cell.length_a   1.000
_cell.length_b   1.000
_cell.length_c   1.000
_cell.angle_alpha   90.00
_cell.angle_beta   90.00
_cell.angle_gamma   90.00
#
_symmetry.space_group_name_H-M   'P 1'
#
loop_
_entity.id
_entity.type
_entity.pdbx_description
1 polymer ?
#
loop_
_entity_poly.entity_id
_entity_poly.type
_entity_poly.pdbx_seq_one_letter_code
_entity_poly.pdbx_strand_id
1 'polypeptide(L)'
;MRKVKFCEIMIMLLAAFSLFNQNLTIMLCILFFLGTQSAFFGPLKYSIIPQHLTKKELLAGNAQVGMGTFVSILLGTLIGGWIITIKDGTYILGFLMIAMALIGWISSHQIPTAPPVNKELTTSLNPFKEISKNFHLASQDKTVWYCILAISWFWLYGGCFLTQVPNFTVSVLNGHPRMVSILLGAFIVGVASGALLCNRLSKGIVNPALVTVGTLGLSLFAFDLSYASSIFAAANVNLKDIMPGNF
;
A
#
# COMPACT_ATOMS: atom_id res chain seq x y z
N MET A 1 3.52 2.22 -19.16
CA MET A 1 4.34 2.24 -17.92
C MET A 1 5.33 3.40 -17.88
N ARG A 2 6.28 3.48 -18.83
CA ARG A 2 7.34 4.52 -18.86
C ARG A 2 6.83 5.97 -18.78
N LYS A 3 5.80 6.33 -19.57
CA LYS A 3 5.17 7.67 -19.53
C LYS A 3 4.58 8.01 -18.16
N VAL A 4 3.89 7.05 -17.54
CA VAL A 4 3.29 7.22 -16.21
C VAL A 4 4.37 7.43 -15.14
N LYS A 5 5.47 6.67 -15.21
CA LYS A 5 6.64 6.85 -14.32
C LYS A 5 7.39 8.16 -14.57
N PHE A 6 7.39 8.67 -15.80
CA PHE A 6 7.95 9.99 -16.07
C PHE A 6 7.10 11.10 -15.43
N CYS A 7 5.76 11.01 -15.52
CA CYS A 7 4.86 11.95 -14.83
C CYS A 7 5.08 11.94 -13.31
N GLU A 8 5.37 10.78 -12.72
CA GLU A 8 5.67 10.65 -11.28
C GLU A 8 6.88 11.51 -10.87
N ILE A 9 7.93 11.61 -11.70
CA ILE A 9 9.07 12.49 -11.41
C ILE A 9 8.63 13.96 -11.33
N MET A 10 7.79 14.41 -12.27
CA MET A 10 7.27 15.78 -12.27
C MET A 10 6.44 16.06 -11.02
N ILE A 11 5.60 15.09 -10.62
CA ILE A 11 4.80 15.20 -9.40
C ILE A 11 5.70 15.22 -8.15
N MET A 12 6.78 14.43 -8.10
CA MET A 12 7.74 14.43 -6.98
C MET A 12 8.55 15.72 -6.88
N LEU A 13 8.89 16.36 -8.00
CA LEU A 13 9.53 17.68 -7.99
C LEU A 13 8.60 18.73 -7.36
N LEU A 14 7.31 18.72 -7.74
CA LEU A 14 6.30 19.57 -7.12
C LEU A 14 6.09 19.22 -5.65
N ALA A 15 6.13 17.93 -5.29
CA ALA A 15 6.01 17.46 -3.90
C ALA A 15 7.16 17.98 -3.02
N ALA A 16 8.39 17.87 -3.51
CA ALA A 16 9.55 18.43 -2.82
C ALA A 16 9.43 19.95 -2.64
N PHE A 17 9.00 20.67 -3.67
CA PHE A 17 8.75 22.11 -3.58
C PHE A 17 7.65 22.46 -2.55
N SER A 18 6.55 21.71 -2.54
CA SER A 18 5.43 21.91 -1.63
C SER A 18 5.82 21.65 -0.17
N LEU A 19 6.66 20.64 0.08
CA LEU A 19 7.20 20.33 1.41
C LEU A 19 7.95 21.52 2.03
N PHE A 20 8.61 22.36 1.23
CA PHE A 20 9.27 23.57 1.73
C PHE A 20 8.31 24.67 2.12
N ASN A 21 7.22 24.84 1.36
CA ASN A 21 6.22 25.86 1.61
C ASN A 21 5.23 25.49 2.73
N GLN A 22 5.25 24.22 3.17
CA GLN A 22 4.36 23.65 4.20
C GLN A 22 2.86 23.98 3.98
N ASN A 23 2.47 24.17 2.72
CA ASN A 23 1.10 24.54 2.37
C ASN A 23 0.26 23.27 2.18
N LEU A 24 -0.59 22.98 3.17
CA LEU A 24 -1.45 21.80 3.19
C LEU A 24 -2.30 21.65 1.93
N THR A 25 -2.83 22.74 1.38
CA THR A 25 -3.66 22.70 0.16
C THR A 25 -2.85 22.18 -1.03
N ILE A 26 -1.62 22.68 -1.21
CA ILE A 26 -0.74 22.23 -2.30
C ILE A 26 -0.35 20.76 -2.09
N MET A 27 -0.04 20.36 -0.85
CA MET A 27 0.26 18.95 -0.53
C MET A 27 -0.92 18.01 -0.85
N LEU A 28 -2.15 18.43 -0.55
CA LEU A 28 -3.36 17.66 -0.90
C LEU A 28 -3.59 17.60 -2.41
N CYS A 29 -3.37 18.69 -3.14
CA CYS A 29 -3.42 18.67 -4.61
C CYS A 29 -2.39 17.70 -5.21
N ILE A 30 -1.18 17.67 -4.66
CA ILE A 30 -0.12 16.75 -5.10
C ILE A 30 -0.47 15.30 -4.76
N LEU A 31 -1.05 15.06 -3.58
CA LEU A 31 -1.56 13.75 -3.18
C LEU A 31 -2.65 13.26 -4.16
N PHE A 32 -3.54 14.16 -4.60
CA PHE A 32 -4.53 13.86 -5.64
C PHE A 32 -3.88 13.46 -6.98
N PHE A 33 -2.86 14.20 -7.43
CA PHE A 33 -2.13 13.84 -8.65
C PHE A 33 -1.38 12.50 -8.52
N LEU A 34 -0.80 12.21 -7.35
CA LEU A 34 -0.21 10.91 -7.04
C LEU A 34 -1.23 9.77 -7.10
N GLY A 35 -2.42 10.00 -6.54
CA GLY A 35 -3.53 9.04 -6.61
C GLY A 35 -3.97 8.80 -8.05
N THR A 36 -4.08 9.87 -8.85
CA THR A 36 -4.42 9.79 -10.28
C THR A 36 -3.37 8.99 -11.05
N GLN A 37 -2.08 9.29 -10.85
CA GLN A 37 -0.96 8.55 -11.46
C GLN A 37 -0.98 7.07 -11.07
N SER A 38 -1.25 6.77 -9.79
CA SER A 38 -1.36 5.41 -9.26
C SER A 38 -2.54 4.65 -9.86
N ALA A 39 -3.67 5.31 -10.12
CA ALA A 39 -4.84 4.72 -10.75
C ALA A 39 -4.55 4.24 -12.19
N PHE A 40 -3.66 4.92 -12.93
CA PHE A 40 -3.16 4.42 -14.21
C PHE A 40 -2.13 3.31 -14.05
N PHE A 41 -1.22 3.43 -13.07
CA PHE A 41 -0.13 2.48 -12.87
C PHE A 41 -0.62 1.09 -12.41
N GLY A 42 -1.63 1.05 -11.54
CA GLY A 42 -2.16 -0.19 -10.95
C GLY A 42 -2.58 -1.23 -12.01
N PRO A 43 -3.56 -0.91 -12.88
CA PRO A 43 -4.00 -1.82 -13.95
C PRO A 43 -2.87 -2.19 -14.91
N LEU A 44 -2.00 -1.23 -15.26
CA LEU A 44 -0.85 -1.48 -16.11
C LEU A 44 0.07 -2.54 -15.51
N LYS A 45 0.39 -2.43 -14.20
CA LYS A 45 1.25 -3.38 -13.47
C LYS A 45 0.72 -4.80 -13.56
N TYR A 46 -0.58 -5.01 -13.32
CA TYR A 46 -1.15 -6.36 -13.32
C TYR A 46 -1.42 -6.90 -14.73
N SER A 47 -1.65 -6.03 -15.72
CA SER A 47 -1.91 -6.44 -17.11
C SER A 47 -0.69 -7.01 -17.84
N ILE A 48 0.53 -6.63 -17.44
CA ILE A 48 1.77 -7.09 -18.07
C ILE A 48 2.27 -8.43 -17.48
N ILE A 49 1.89 -8.76 -16.24
CA ILE A 49 2.36 -9.98 -15.56
C ILE A 49 2.01 -11.24 -16.38
N PRO A 50 0.76 -11.43 -16.85
CA PRO A 50 0.41 -12.59 -17.67
C PRO A 50 1.03 -12.60 -19.07
N GLN A 51 1.58 -11.48 -19.54
CA GLN A 51 2.29 -11.41 -20.82
C GLN A 51 3.75 -11.85 -20.70
N HIS A 52 4.31 -11.80 -19.50
CA HIS A 52 5.73 -12.10 -19.25
C HIS A 52 5.97 -13.39 -18.48
N LEU A 53 4.96 -13.92 -17.79
CA LEU A 53 5.07 -15.14 -16.97
C LEU A 53 4.18 -16.26 -17.48
N THR A 54 4.63 -17.49 -17.33
CA THR A 54 3.82 -18.66 -17.65
C THR A 54 2.73 -18.89 -16.59
N LYS A 55 1.69 -19.68 -16.93
CA LYS A 55 0.57 -19.97 -16.01
C LYS A 55 1.02 -20.53 -14.65
N LYS A 56 2.10 -21.30 -14.60
CA LYS A 56 2.66 -21.88 -13.36
C LYS A 56 3.41 -20.84 -12.51
N GLU A 57 3.95 -19.80 -13.13
CA GLU A 57 4.72 -18.74 -12.48
C GLU A 57 3.83 -17.57 -12.04
N LEU A 58 2.63 -17.44 -12.60
CA LEU A 58 1.68 -16.35 -12.31
C LEU A 58 1.41 -16.16 -10.82
N LEU A 59 1.21 -17.26 -10.07
CA LEU A 59 0.94 -17.18 -8.64
C LEU A 59 2.13 -16.60 -7.89
N ALA A 60 3.34 -17.10 -8.17
CA ALA A 60 4.57 -16.65 -7.54
C ALA A 60 4.91 -15.20 -7.92
N GLY A 61 4.75 -14.83 -9.19
CA GLY A 61 4.96 -13.46 -9.66
C GLY A 61 4.00 -12.47 -9.02
N ASN A 62 2.71 -12.82 -8.93
CA ASN A 62 1.72 -12.00 -8.21
C ASN A 62 2.07 -11.87 -6.72
N ALA A 63 2.50 -12.94 -6.08
CA ALA A 63 2.92 -12.92 -4.67
C ALA A 63 4.12 -12.00 -4.44
N GLN A 64 5.14 -12.05 -5.31
CA GLN A 64 6.32 -11.18 -5.23
C GLN A 64 5.95 -9.70 -5.43
N VAL A 65 5.13 -9.39 -6.44
CA VAL A 65 4.66 -8.02 -6.69
C VAL A 65 3.83 -7.50 -5.52
N GLY A 66 2.96 -8.35 -4.95
CA GLY A 66 2.18 -8.03 -3.75
C GLY A 66 3.07 -7.74 -2.55
N MET A 67 3.95 -8.67 -2.20
CA MET A 67 4.92 -8.53 -1.10
C MET A 67 5.78 -7.27 -1.27
N GLY A 68 6.35 -7.05 -2.46
CA GLY A 68 7.16 -5.87 -2.75
C GLY A 68 6.39 -4.57 -2.57
N THR A 69 5.10 -4.53 -2.95
CA THR A 69 4.24 -3.36 -2.73
C THR A 69 4.05 -3.10 -1.23
N PHE A 70 3.73 -4.13 -0.45
CA PHE A 70 3.56 -4.01 1.01
C PHE A 70 4.82 -3.55 1.71
N VAL A 71 5.94 -4.22 1.44
CA VAL A 71 7.24 -3.87 2.02
C VAL A 71 7.61 -2.43 1.68
N SER A 72 7.39 -2.01 0.43
CA SER A 72 7.69 -0.64 0.00
C SER A 72 6.81 0.41 0.70
N ILE A 73 5.50 0.16 0.86
CA ILE A 73 4.59 1.07 1.58
C ILE A 73 5.09 1.25 3.02
N LEU A 74 5.37 0.14 3.70
CA LEU A 74 5.70 0.17 5.12
C LEU A 74 7.10 0.73 5.39
N LEU A 75 8.10 0.35 4.58
CA LEU A 75 9.44 0.95 4.65
C LEU A 75 9.38 2.44 4.31
N GLY A 76 8.61 2.83 3.29
CA GLY A 76 8.40 4.23 2.93
C GLY A 76 7.79 5.03 4.08
N THR A 77 6.74 4.51 4.72
CA THR A 77 6.11 5.13 5.90
C THR A 77 7.09 5.26 7.06
N LEU A 78 7.88 4.22 7.34
CA LEU A 78 8.85 4.22 8.43
C LEU A 78 9.99 5.22 8.18
N ILE A 79 10.60 5.17 6.99
CA ILE A 79 11.70 6.05 6.61
C ILE A 79 11.21 7.50 6.54
N GLY A 80 10.05 7.75 5.92
CA GLY A 80 9.47 9.09 5.83
C GLY A 80 9.13 9.68 7.19
N GLY A 81 8.47 8.89 8.05
CA GLY A 81 8.13 9.30 9.41
C GLY A 81 9.35 9.51 10.31
N TRP A 82 10.45 8.80 10.07
CA TRP A 82 11.69 9.01 10.82
C TRP A 82 12.47 10.23 10.31
N ILE A 83 12.68 10.34 9.01
CA ILE A 83 13.52 11.41 8.41
C ILE A 83 12.95 12.79 8.71
N ILE A 84 11.63 12.95 8.70
CA ILE A 84 11.00 14.26 8.99
C ILE A 84 11.31 14.79 10.40
N THR A 85 11.73 13.92 11.33
CA THR A 85 12.07 14.30 12.72
C THR A 85 13.52 14.77 12.88
N ILE A 86 14.37 14.58 11.87
CA ILE A 86 15.78 14.95 11.92
C ILE A 86 15.93 16.41 11.47
N LYS A 87 16.97 17.10 11.93
CA LYS A 87 17.33 18.45 11.44
C LYS A 87 17.49 18.42 9.92
N ASP A 88 16.88 19.38 9.23
CA ASP A 88 16.81 19.46 7.76
C ASP A 88 16.11 18.26 7.09
N GLY A 89 15.34 17.49 7.85
CA GLY A 89 14.64 16.29 7.40
C GLY A 89 13.73 16.50 6.19
N THR A 90 13.10 17.68 6.08
CA THR A 90 12.28 18.05 4.92
C THR A 90 13.08 18.04 3.62
N TYR A 91 14.33 18.53 3.63
CA TYR A 91 15.21 18.55 2.45
C TYR A 91 15.65 17.14 2.08
N ILE A 92 16.04 16.33 3.08
CA ILE A 92 16.46 14.95 2.89
C ILE A 92 15.29 14.12 2.31
N LEU A 93 14.08 14.30 2.85
CA LEU A 93 12.88 13.62 2.39
C LEU A 93 12.54 14.00 0.95
N GLY A 94 12.54 15.29 0.62
CA GLY A 94 12.30 15.78 -0.74
C GLY A 94 13.30 15.20 -1.75
N PHE A 95 14.59 15.17 -1.40
CA PHE A 95 15.63 14.55 -2.22
C PHE A 95 15.38 13.05 -2.43
N LEU A 96 15.10 12.31 -1.35
CA LEU A 96 14.83 10.87 -1.43
C LEU A 96 13.60 10.55 -2.26
N MET A 97 12.53 11.35 -2.17
CA MET A 97 11.33 11.18 -3.00
C MET A 97 11.65 11.28 -4.49
N ILE A 98 12.43 12.30 -4.89
CA ILE A 98 12.87 12.48 -6.28
C ILE A 98 13.79 11.34 -6.70
N ALA A 99 14.77 10.97 -5.86
CA ALA A 99 15.70 9.88 -6.14
C ALA A 99 14.95 8.55 -6.36
N MET A 100 13.96 8.23 -5.52
CA MET A 100 13.15 7.02 -5.67
C MET A 100 12.29 7.05 -6.94
N ALA A 101 11.73 8.19 -7.33
CA ALA A 101 11.01 8.31 -8.60
C ALA A 101 11.93 8.13 -9.81
N LEU A 102 13.16 8.65 -9.77
CA LEU A 102 14.18 8.44 -10.81
C LEU A 102 14.56 6.95 -10.91
N ILE A 103 14.85 6.30 -9.78
CA ILE A 103 15.13 4.85 -9.74
C ILE A 103 13.95 4.05 -10.30
N GLY A 104 12.72 4.42 -9.94
CA GLY A 104 11.50 3.78 -10.44
C GLY A 104 11.33 3.95 -11.96
N TRP A 105 11.67 5.12 -12.49
CA TRP A 105 11.62 5.40 -13.93
C TRP A 105 12.71 4.66 -14.71
N ILE A 106 13.94 4.62 -14.20
CA ILE A 106 15.05 3.85 -14.77
C ILE A 106 14.70 2.36 -14.77
N SER A 107 14.22 1.83 -13.64
CA SER A 107 13.76 0.44 -13.53
C SER A 107 12.64 0.12 -14.54
N SER A 108 11.77 1.09 -14.84
CA SER A 108 10.69 0.90 -15.83
C SER A 108 11.18 0.72 -17.28
N HIS A 109 12.42 1.11 -17.59
CA HIS A 109 13.01 0.87 -18.90
C HIS A 109 13.50 -0.57 -19.08
N GLN A 110 13.87 -1.24 -17.98
CA GLN A 110 14.28 -2.64 -17.99
C GLN A 110 13.10 -3.60 -18.16
N ILE A 111 11.87 -3.11 -17.98
CA ILE A 111 10.66 -3.92 -18.20
C ILE A 111 10.52 -4.20 -19.71
N PRO A 112 10.44 -5.47 -20.13
CA PRO A 112 10.26 -5.85 -21.53
C PRO A 112 9.00 -5.23 -22.13
N THR A 113 8.99 -5.07 -23.45
CA THR A 113 7.82 -4.51 -24.14
C THR A 113 6.65 -5.49 -24.08
N ALA A 114 5.52 -5.01 -23.57
CA ALA A 114 4.24 -5.72 -23.53
C ALA A 114 3.31 -5.13 -24.63
N PRO A 115 3.27 -5.72 -25.84
CA PRO A 115 2.48 -5.18 -26.94
C PRO A 115 0.97 -5.28 -26.65
N PRO A 116 0.14 -4.38 -27.22
CA PRO A 116 -1.31 -4.44 -27.04
C PRO A 116 -1.86 -5.77 -27.57
N VAL A 117 -2.59 -6.50 -26.72
CA VAL A 117 -3.21 -7.79 -27.07
C VAL A 117 -4.32 -7.62 -28.11
N ASN A 118 -4.98 -6.47 -28.14
CA ASN A 118 -5.99 -6.14 -29.15
C ASN A 118 -5.81 -4.68 -29.60
N LYS A 119 -5.43 -4.50 -30.88
CA LYS A 119 -5.17 -3.19 -31.50
C LYS A 119 -6.45 -2.46 -31.96
N GLU A 120 -7.58 -3.15 -31.99
CA GLU A 120 -8.86 -2.63 -32.49
C GLU A 120 -9.78 -2.08 -31.39
N LEU A 121 -9.35 -2.11 -30.14
CA LEU A 121 -10.11 -1.55 -29.02
C LEU A 121 -10.21 -0.02 -29.16
N THR A 122 -11.36 0.45 -29.63
CA THR A 122 -11.77 1.85 -29.51
C THR A 122 -12.16 2.11 -28.07
N THR A 123 -11.27 2.69 -27.26
CA THR A 123 -11.61 3.14 -25.91
C THR A 123 -12.61 4.29 -25.99
N SER A 124 -13.77 4.14 -25.37
CA SER A 124 -14.70 5.26 -25.25
C SER A 124 -14.17 6.24 -24.19
N LEU A 125 -14.20 7.54 -24.48
CA LEU A 125 -13.76 8.58 -23.55
C LEU A 125 -14.76 8.83 -22.41
N ASN A 126 -15.85 8.06 -22.33
CA ASN A 126 -16.87 8.23 -21.30
C ASN A 126 -16.55 7.34 -20.08
N PRO A 127 -16.04 7.91 -18.97
CA PRO A 127 -15.64 7.12 -17.81
C PRO A 127 -16.80 6.38 -17.16
N PHE A 128 -18.00 6.97 -17.11
CA PHE A 128 -19.16 6.34 -16.48
C PHE A 128 -19.62 5.10 -17.25
N LYS A 129 -19.60 5.18 -18.59
CA LYS A 129 -19.94 4.05 -19.45
C LYS A 129 -18.95 2.90 -19.29
N GLU A 130 -17.65 3.19 -19.28
CA GLU A 130 -16.61 2.17 -19.09
C GLU A 130 -16.65 1.56 -17.68
N ILE A 131 -16.90 2.36 -16.63
CA ILE A 131 -17.08 1.85 -15.27
C ILE A 131 -18.26 0.87 -15.22
N SER A 132 -19.42 1.26 -15.76
CA SER A 132 -20.61 0.41 -15.77
C SER A 132 -20.38 -0.89 -16.55
N LYS A 133 -19.74 -0.80 -17.72
CA LYS A 133 -19.40 -1.96 -18.55
C LYS A 133 -18.44 -2.91 -17.82
N ASN A 134 -17.39 -2.38 -17.20
CA ASN A 134 -16.41 -3.18 -16.46
C ASN A 134 -17.02 -3.84 -15.23
N PHE A 135 -17.88 -3.12 -14.51
CA PHE A 135 -18.60 -3.65 -13.36
C PHE A 135 -19.57 -4.77 -13.76
N HIS A 136 -20.34 -4.55 -14.84
CA HIS A 136 -21.23 -5.56 -15.38
C HIS A 136 -20.43 -6.81 -15.80
N LEU A 137 -19.34 -6.65 -16.55
CA LEU A 137 -18.46 -7.74 -16.97
C LEU A 137 -17.90 -8.52 -15.77
N ALA A 138 -17.42 -7.82 -14.73
CA ALA A 138 -16.91 -8.44 -13.53
C ALA A 138 -18.01 -9.22 -12.75
N SER A 139 -19.25 -8.73 -12.77
CA SER A 139 -20.37 -9.38 -12.08
C SER A 139 -20.90 -10.64 -12.79
N GLN A 140 -20.54 -10.86 -14.05
CA GLN A 140 -20.95 -12.06 -14.80
C GLN A 140 -20.26 -13.33 -14.28
N ASP A 141 -19.02 -13.20 -13.78
CA ASP A 141 -18.29 -14.30 -13.16
C ASP A 141 -18.27 -14.12 -11.64
N LYS A 142 -19.01 -14.99 -10.93
CA LYS A 142 -19.11 -14.94 -9.47
C LYS A 142 -17.75 -15.10 -8.79
N THR A 143 -16.85 -15.90 -9.34
CA THR A 143 -15.52 -16.10 -8.76
C THR A 143 -14.69 -14.82 -8.85
N VAL A 144 -14.69 -14.15 -10.02
CA VAL A 144 -14.03 -12.85 -10.19
C VAL A 144 -14.63 -11.81 -9.25
N TRP A 145 -15.95 -11.77 -9.15
CA TRP A 145 -16.68 -10.85 -8.27
C TRP A 145 -16.27 -11.01 -6.79
N TYR A 146 -16.24 -12.23 -6.27
CA TYR A 146 -15.82 -12.48 -4.89
C TYR A 146 -14.33 -12.16 -4.67
N CYS A 147 -13.46 -12.40 -5.66
CA CYS A 147 -12.07 -11.98 -5.57
C CYS A 147 -11.91 -10.47 -5.49
N ILE A 148 -12.71 -9.69 -6.24
CA ILE A 148 -12.71 -8.22 -6.18
C ILE A 148 -13.14 -7.73 -4.80
N LEU A 149 -14.20 -8.31 -4.23
CA LEU A 149 -14.66 -7.95 -2.89
C LEU A 149 -13.61 -8.29 -1.82
N ALA A 150 -13.01 -9.48 -1.88
CA ALA A 150 -11.99 -9.91 -0.93
C ALA A 150 -10.74 -9.00 -0.95
N ILE A 151 -10.23 -8.68 -2.14
CA ILE A 151 -9.05 -7.79 -2.25
C ILE A 151 -9.37 -6.36 -1.82
N SER A 152 -10.58 -5.86 -2.11
CA SER A 152 -11.02 -4.53 -1.70
C SER A 152 -11.15 -4.43 -0.18
N TRP A 153 -11.74 -5.45 0.45
CA TRP A 153 -11.83 -5.54 1.91
C TRP A 153 -10.46 -5.59 2.58
N PHE A 154 -9.54 -6.38 2.02
CA PHE A 154 -8.17 -6.47 2.53
C PHE A 154 -7.44 -5.12 2.48
N TRP A 155 -7.55 -4.36 1.38
CA TRP A 155 -6.95 -3.03 1.29
C TRP A 155 -7.62 -2.00 2.21
N LEU A 156 -8.94 -2.06 2.36
CA LEU A 156 -9.68 -1.24 3.33
C LEU A 156 -9.16 -1.50 4.75
N TYR A 157 -9.12 -2.76 5.16
CA TYR A 157 -8.62 -3.18 6.47
C TYR A 157 -7.17 -2.73 6.69
N GLY A 158 -6.28 -2.99 5.73
CA GLY A 158 -4.87 -2.60 5.81
C GLY A 158 -4.68 -1.08 5.91
N GLY A 159 -5.46 -0.31 5.13
CA GLY A 159 -5.44 1.15 5.17
C GLY A 159 -5.91 1.72 6.51
N CYS A 160 -6.98 1.15 7.09
CA CYS A 160 -7.47 1.52 8.42
C CYS A 160 -6.40 1.26 9.50
N PHE A 161 -5.79 0.07 9.50
CA PHE A 161 -4.73 -0.26 10.46
C PHE A 161 -3.54 0.68 10.32
N LEU A 162 -3.01 0.85 9.09
CA LEU A 162 -1.84 1.68 8.85
C LEU A 162 -2.05 3.14 9.28
N THR A 163 -3.25 3.67 9.06
CA THR A 163 -3.62 5.03 9.47
C THR A 163 -3.75 5.16 10.99
N GLN A 164 -4.19 4.09 11.67
CA GLN A 164 -4.42 4.12 13.12
C GLN A 164 -3.18 3.74 13.95
N VAL A 165 -2.17 3.05 13.40
CA VAL A 165 -0.97 2.66 14.18
C VAL A 165 -0.32 3.86 14.91
N PRO A 166 -0.12 5.03 14.27
CA PRO A 166 0.43 6.19 14.98
C PRO A 166 -0.48 6.68 16.12
N ASN A 167 -1.78 6.82 15.85
CA ASN A 167 -2.77 7.24 16.86
C ASN A 167 -2.84 6.24 18.02
N PHE A 168 -2.83 4.95 17.73
CA PHE A 168 -2.84 3.89 18.72
C PHE A 168 -1.63 3.98 19.65
N THR A 169 -0.44 4.20 19.08
CA THR A 169 0.81 4.30 19.84
C THR A 169 0.80 5.49 20.81
N VAL A 170 0.36 6.66 20.33
CA VAL A 170 0.41 7.88 21.13
C VAL A 170 -0.78 7.96 22.10
N SER A 171 -1.99 7.68 21.63
CA SER A 171 -3.22 7.92 22.39
C SER A 171 -3.60 6.78 23.33
N VAL A 172 -3.21 5.53 23.03
CA VAL A 172 -3.56 4.36 23.87
C VAL A 172 -2.35 3.86 24.63
N LEU A 173 -1.23 3.63 23.95
CA LEU A 173 -0.03 3.10 24.59
C LEU A 173 0.76 4.17 25.37
N ASN A 174 0.47 5.47 25.17
CA ASN A 174 1.29 6.59 25.67
C ASN A 174 2.79 6.39 25.35
N GLY A 175 3.07 5.74 24.21
CA GLY A 175 4.40 5.34 23.81
C GLY A 175 5.11 6.45 23.04
N HIS A 176 6.44 6.48 23.13
CA HIS A 176 7.26 7.37 22.33
C HIS A 176 7.02 7.12 20.82
N PRO A 177 7.01 8.15 19.95
CA PRO A 177 6.91 8.02 18.50
C PRO A 177 7.80 6.94 17.84
N ARG A 178 8.95 6.58 18.43
CA ARG A 178 9.83 5.51 17.94
C ARG A 178 9.18 4.12 17.99
N MET A 179 8.19 3.93 18.87
CA MET A 179 7.41 2.69 18.96
C MET A 179 6.54 2.45 17.73
N VAL A 180 6.11 3.51 17.04
CA VAL A 180 5.38 3.40 15.75
C VAL A 180 6.21 2.62 14.74
N SER A 181 7.52 2.92 14.64
CA SER A 181 8.43 2.22 13.74
C SER A 181 8.58 0.74 14.08
N ILE A 182 8.55 0.38 15.37
CA ILE A 182 8.62 -1.02 15.82
C ILE A 182 7.35 -1.77 15.42
N LEU A 183 6.17 -1.16 15.66
CA LEU A 183 4.88 -1.76 15.28
C LEU A 183 4.76 -1.93 13.76
N LEU A 184 5.17 -0.92 12.98
CA LEU A 184 5.24 -1.02 11.52
C LEU A 184 6.25 -2.08 11.07
N GLY A 185 7.40 -2.20 11.73
CA GLY A 185 8.39 -3.24 11.47
C GLY A 185 7.84 -4.65 11.70
N ALA A 186 7.15 -4.88 12.82
CA ALA A 186 6.48 -6.14 13.11
C ALA A 186 5.40 -6.45 12.06
N PHE A 187 4.66 -5.44 11.61
CA PHE A 187 3.68 -5.57 10.54
C PHE A 187 4.33 -5.97 9.20
N ILE A 188 5.49 -5.40 8.83
CA ILE A 188 6.28 -5.82 7.66
C ILE A 188 6.63 -7.30 7.74
N VAL A 189 7.19 -7.72 8.87
CA VAL A 189 7.62 -9.11 9.07
C VAL A 189 6.42 -10.05 8.99
N GLY A 190 5.28 -9.67 9.59
CA GLY A 190 4.05 -10.44 9.52
C GLY A 190 3.54 -10.62 8.08
N VAL A 191 3.46 -9.53 7.30
CA VAL A 191 3.02 -9.60 5.89
C VAL A 191 3.99 -10.41 5.03
N ALA A 192 5.30 -10.20 5.17
CA ALA A 192 6.30 -10.95 4.41
C ALA A 192 6.25 -12.45 4.74
N SER A 193 6.18 -12.79 6.03
CA SER A 193 6.07 -14.17 6.49
C SER A 193 4.77 -14.83 6.01
N GLY A 194 3.65 -14.12 6.09
CA GLY A 194 2.35 -14.58 5.61
C GLY A 194 2.33 -14.84 4.11
N ALA A 195 2.95 -13.96 3.30
CA ALA A 195 3.06 -14.15 1.86
C ALA A 195 3.89 -15.39 1.50
N LEU A 196 5.02 -15.60 2.17
CA LEU A 196 5.87 -16.78 1.98
C LEU A 196 5.16 -18.07 2.42
N LEU A 197 4.47 -18.04 3.55
CA LEU A 197 3.69 -19.16 4.07
C LEU A 197 2.54 -19.52 3.11
N CYS A 198 1.81 -18.51 2.62
CA CYS A 198 0.74 -18.70 1.64
C CYS A 198 1.27 -19.38 0.37
N ASN A 199 2.43 -18.96 -0.15
CA ASN A 199 3.05 -19.61 -1.31
C ASN A 199 3.40 -21.09 -1.05
N ARG A 200 3.97 -21.40 0.13
CA ARG A 200 4.31 -22.78 0.52
C ARG A 200 3.07 -23.66 0.70
N LEU A 201 2.02 -23.15 1.35
CA LEU A 201 0.78 -23.89 1.60
C LEU A 201 -0.07 -24.06 0.33
N SER A 202 -0.02 -23.11 -0.59
CA SER A 202 -0.80 -23.14 -1.84
C SER A 202 -0.26 -24.16 -2.86
N LYS A 203 0.99 -24.65 -2.71
CA LYS A 203 1.63 -25.59 -3.66
C LYS A 203 1.50 -25.19 -5.14
N GLY A 204 1.46 -23.89 -5.44
CA GLY A 204 1.31 -23.37 -6.81
C GLY A 204 -0.13 -23.28 -7.32
N ILE A 205 -1.15 -23.63 -6.52
CA ILE A 205 -2.56 -23.59 -6.90
C ILE A 205 -3.29 -22.55 -6.04
N VAL A 206 -4.15 -21.76 -6.67
CA VAL A 206 -5.01 -20.81 -5.94
C VAL A 206 -6.01 -21.61 -5.10
N ASN A 207 -5.83 -21.62 -3.77
CA ASN A 207 -6.72 -22.29 -2.84
C ASN A 207 -7.56 -21.26 -2.05
N PRO A 208 -8.87 -21.12 -2.33
CA PRO A 208 -9.75 -20.19 -1.62
C PRO A 208 -9.80 -20.43 -0.11
N ALA A 209 -9.58 -21.65 0.38
CA ALA A 209 -9.62 -21.96 1.81
C ALA A 209 -8.55 -21.19 2.60
N LEU A 210 -7.38 -20.95 2.00
CA LEU A 210 -6.32 -20.16 2.64
C LEU A 210 -6.75 -18.70 2.85
N VAL A 211 -7.56 -18.16 1.94
CA VAL A 211 -8.11 -16.80 2.08
C VAL A 211 -9.04 -16.76 3.29
N THR A 212 -9.93 -17.74 3.44
CA THR A 212 -10.84 -17.83 4.59
C THR A 212 -10.09 -17.92 5.91
N VAL A 213 -9.07 -18.79 6.00
CA VAL A 213 -8.22 -18.90 7.20
C VAL A 213 -7.51 -17.57 7.50
N GLY A 214 -6.97 -16.91 6.47
CA GLY A 214 -6.35 -15.60 6.62
C GLY A 214 -7.32 -14.54 7.15
N THR A 215 -8.55 -14.48 6.62
CA THR A 215 -9.57 -13.55 7.11
C THR A 215 -10.02 -13.82 8.54
N LEU A 216 -10.15 -15.09 8.94
CA LEU A 216 -10.46 -15.46 10.31
C LEU A 216 -9.34 -15.05 11.27
N GLY A 217 -8.08 -15.25 10.87
CA GLY A 217 -6.91 -14.80 11.62
C GLY A 217 -6.91 -13.28 11.80
N LEU A 218 -7.12 -12.51 10.73
CA LEU A 218 -7.21 -11.04 10.81
C LEU A 218 -8.30 -10.56 11.78
N SER A 219 -9.47 -11.20 11.76
CA SER A 219 -10.58 -10.86 12.67
C SER A 219 -10.26 -11.20 14.11
N LEU A 220 -9.71 -12.39 14.37
CA LEU A 220 -9.37 -12.85 15.71
C LEU A 220 -8.30 -11.95 16.34
N PHE A 221 -7.20 -11.69 15.63
CA PHE A 221 -6.12 -10.86 16.16
C PHE A 221 -6.48 -9.37 16.23
N ALA A 222 -7.38 -8.87 15.39
CA ALA A 222 -7.93 -7.51 15.56
C ALA A 222 -8.75 -7.40 16.84
N PHE A 223 -9.59 -8.40 17.12
CA PHE A 223 -10.39 -8.43 18.33
C PHE A 223 -9.50 -8.55 19.58
N ASP A 224 -8.52 -9.44 19.54
CA ASP A 224 -7.52 -9.60 20.60
C ASP A 224 -6.77 -8.28 20.87
N LEU A 225 -6.28 -7.62 19.82
CA LEU A 225 -5.63 -6.32 19.95
C LEU A 225 -6.56 -5.29 20.59
N SER A 226 -7.82 -5.20 20.15
CA SER A 226 -8.81 -4.27 20.72
C SER A 226 -9.09 -4.54 22.19
N TYR A 227 -9.24 -5.82 22.57
CA TYR A 227 -9.49 -6.24 23.93
C TYR A 227 -8.30 -5.94 24.85
N ALA A 228 -7.09 -6.35 24.44
CA ALA A 228 -5.85 -6.08 25.17
C ALA A 228 -5.61 -4.58 25.35
N SER A 229 -5.88 -3.79 24.31
CA SER A 229 -5.76 -2.32 24.34
C SER A 229 -6.72 -1.67 25.32
N SER A 230 -7.95 -2.19 25.41
CA SER A 230 -8.98 -1.65 26.31
C SER A 230 -8.63 -1.94 27.77
N ILE A 231 -8.13 -3.15 28.07
CA ILE A 231 -7.63 -3.52 29.40
C ILE A 231 -6.42 -2.64 29.76
N PHE A 232 -5.47 -2.48 28.85
CA PHE A 232 -4.28 -1.66 29.09
C PHE A 232 -4.66 -0.20 29.40
N ALA A 233 -5.57 0.39 28.62
CA ALA A 233 -6.05 1.75 28.85
C ALA A 233 -6.79 1.88 30.19
N ALA A 234 -7.62 0.91 30.56
CA ALA A 234 -8.36 0.89 31.82
C ALA A 234 -7.45 0.68 33.06
N ALA A 235 -6.36 -0.07 32.92
CA ALA A 235 -5.39 -0.28 33.98
C ALA A 235 -4.46 0.93 34.19
N ASN A 236 -4.27 1.75 33.16
CA ASN A 236 -3.27 2.82 33.12
C ASN A 236 -3.88 4.22 32.97
N VAL A 237 -5.05 4.46 33.58
CA VAL A 237 -5.77 5.76 33.50
C VAL A 237 -4.90 6.94 33.97
N ASN A 238 -4.03 6.72 34.98
CA ASN A 238 -3.17 7.75 35.57
C ASN A 238 -1.79 7.89 34.90
N LEU A 239 -1.51 7.16 33.82
CA LEU A 239 -0.19 7.21 33.17
C LEU A 239 0.09 8.58 32.51
N LYS A 240 -0.98 9.33 32.21
CA LYS A 240 -0.93 10.74 31.77
C LYS A 240 -0.37 11.70 32.82
N ASP A 241 -0.47 11.37 34.11
CA ASP A 241 0.02 12.22 35.21
C ASP A 241 1.52 12.01 35.49
N ILE A 242 2.10 10.90 35.04
CA ILE A 242 3.48 10.50 35.34
C ILE A 242 4.43 10.76 34.16
N MET A 243 3.95 10.67 32.92
CA MET A 243 4.69 11.08 31.73
C MET A 243 3.97 12.25 31.05
N PRO A 244 4.24 13.51 31.46
CA PRO A 244 3.70 14.65 30.74
C PRO A 244 4.21 14.57 29.30
N GLY A 245 3.29 14.54 28.34
CA GLY A 245 3.54 14.41 26.91
C GLY A 245 4.26 15.60 26.29
N ASN A 246 5.41 15.98 26.84
CA ASN A 246 6.35 16.90 26.24
C ASN A 246 7.21 16.11 25.24
N PHE A 247 6.64 15.84 24.07
CA PHE A 247 7.40 15.52 22.87
C PHE A 247 6.94 16.42 21.74
#